data_AF-A0AAW3ET74-F1
#
_entry.id   AF-A0AAW3ET74-F1
#
_cell.length_a   1.000
_cell.length_b   1.000
_cell.length_c   1.000
_cell.angle_alpha   90.00
_cell.angle_beta   90.00
_cell.angle_gamma   90.00
#
_symmetry.space_group_name_H-M   'P 1'
#
loop_
_entity.id
_entity.type
_entity.pdbx_description
1 polymer ?
#
loop_
_entity_poly.entity_id
_entity_poly.type
_entity_poly.pdbx_seq_one_letter_code
_entity_poly.pdbx_strand_id
1 'polypeptide(L)'
;MPDRSPEPSYRTRRAGRSRGVRPPDPLARLFLDVSGEVPDDASMARMRRVSAALNLHDNDALWSVLAVLEYYARLYEVMPDRIRKVGEGGLDTMRAEAREAADVLMAQHRDALARCKETIRLAEHMIHEHEERYRAALAGLNEAALDVLVDRAANRIARVAGNRLMGVFVIAAREQRARLDGAVAAFERATLEAERQAQAGAQILECRYWRALRATLALGLTVLAGAAAIAVWLAVWRG
;
A
#
# COMPACT_ATOMS: atom_id res chain seq x y z
N MET A 1 -74.01 -79.10 -107.04
CA MET A 1 -73.20 -80.32 -107.25
C MET A 1 -72.38 -80.56 -105.99
N PRO A 2 -72.36 -81.79 -105.46
CA PRO A 2 -71.69 -82.12 -104.21
C PRO A 2 -70.21 -82.39 -104.46
N ASP A 3 -69.34 -81.99 -103.53
CA ASP A 3 -68.06 -82.67 -103.37
C ASP A 3 -67.93 -83.11 -101.91
N ARG A 4 -67.61 -84.39 -101.77
CA ARG A 4 -67.65 -85.19 -100.55
C ARG A 4 -66.22 -85.61 -100.26
N SER A 5 -65.86 -85.49 -98.97
CA SER A 5 -64.89 -86.33 -98.23
C SER A 5 -63.46 -85.80 -98.13
N PRO A 6 -62.69 -86.23 -97.10
CA PRO A 6 -63.07 -86.50 -95.71
C PRO A 6 -62.09 -85.93 -94.65
N GLU A 7 -62.60 -85.69 -93.44
CA GLU A 7 -61.87 -85.72 -92.16
C GLU A 7 -61.06 -87.03 -92.02
N PRO A 8 -59.89 -87.07 -91.33
CA PRO A 8 -59.93 -87.08 -89.87
C PRO A 8 -58.67 -86.52 -89.17
N SER A 9 -58.81 -86.09 -87.91
CA SER A 9 -58.20 -86.79 -86.76
C SER A 9 -58.17 -85.92 -85.50
N TYR A 10 -59.12 -86.22 -84.63
CA TYR A 10 -59.11 -85.91 -83.21
C TYR A 10 -57.87 -86.54 -82.54
N ARG A 11 -56.98 -85.71 -81.96
CA ARG A 11 -56.20 -86.11 -80.78
C ARG A 11 -56.28 -85.03 -79.71
N THR A 12 -56.97 -85.43 -78.66
CA THR A 12 -57.13 -84.81 -77.36
C THR A 12 -55.83 -84.33 -76.71
N ARG A 13 -55.88 -83.08 -76.25
CA ARG A 13 -55.37 -82.55 -74.97
C ARG A 13 -54.42 -83.46 -74.17
N ARG A 14 -53.21 -82.96 -73.94
CA ARG A 14 -52.56 -83.04 -72.63
C ARG A 14 -51.95 -81.68 -72.28
N ALA A 15 -52.68 -80.93 -71.46
CA ALA A 15 -52.10 -79.87 -70.64
C ALA A 15 -51.22 -80.54 -69.57
N GLY A 16 -50.05 -79.95 -69.31
CA GLY A 16 -49.21 -80.39 -68.20
C GLY A 16 -47.74 -80.10 -68.41
N ARG A 17 -47.31 -78.89 -68.01
CA ARG A 17 -46.08 -78.68 -67.24
C ARG A 17 -45.99 -77.23 -66.80
N SER A 18 -46.51 -77.00 -65.60
CA SER A 18 -46.06 -75.96 -64.67
C SER A 18 -44.52 -75.93 -64.69
N ARG A 19 -43.94 -74.88 -65.29
CA ARG A 19 -42.51 -74.59 -65.16
C ARG A 19 -42.25 -74.26 -63.69
N GLY A 20 -41.48 -75.13 -63.06
CA GLY A 20 -41.14 -75.07 -61.64
C GLY A 20 -40.53 -73.72 -61.27
N VAL A 21 -41.03 -73.19 -60.15
CA VAL A 21 -40.27 -72.28 -59.30
C VAL A 21 -38.98 -73.01 -58.95
N ARG A 22 -37.84 -72.47 -59.39
CA ARG A 22 -36.51 -73.01 -59.09
C ARG A 22 -36.40 -73.16 -57.56
N PRO A 23 -36.00 -74.32 -57.03
CA PRO A 23 -35.82 -74.47 -55.59
C PRO A 23 -34.86 -73.39 -55.09
N PRO A 24 -35.06 -72.86 -53.86
CA PRO A 24 -34.15 -71.88 -53.27
C PRO A 24 -32.74 -72.46 -53.30
N ASP A 25 -31.77 -71.67 -53.76
CA ASP A 25 -30.39 -72.10 -53.91
C ASP A 25 -29.89 -72.65 -52.55
N PRO A 26 -29.57 -73.96 -52.45
CA PRO A 26 -29.16 -74.58 -51.20
C PRO A 26 -27.97 -73.87 -50.56
N LEU A 27 -27.06 -73.34 -51.39
CA LEU A 27 -25.90 -72.57 -50.93
C LEU A 27 -26.31 -71.23 -50.32
N ALA A 28 -27.27 -70.53 -50.94
CA ALA A 28 -27.74 -69.26 -50.43
C ALA A 28 -28.43 -69.43 -49.06
N ARG A 29 -29.15 -70.54 -48.89
CA ARG A 29 -29.77 -70.91 -47.62
C ARG A 29 -28.72 -71.25 -46.55
N LEU A 30 -27.72 -72.07 -46.88
CA LEU A 30 -26.63 -72.40 -45.96
C LEU A 30 -25.83 -71.16 -45.54
N PHE A 31 -25.58 -70.24 -46.47
CA PHE A 31 -24.91 -68.98 -46.16
C PHE A 31 -25.76 -68.11 -45.23
N LEU A 32 -27.06 -68.02 -45.47
CA LEU A 32 -27.98 -67.31 -44.58
C LEU A 32 -28.02 -67.93 -43.17
N ASP A 33 -28.04 -69.26 -43.08
CA ASP A 33 -28.06 -69.99 -41.80
C ASP A 33 -26.76 -69.77 -41.00
N VAL A 34 -25.61 -69.62 -41.69
CA VAL A 34 -24.29 -69.42 -41.06
C VAL A 34 -24.00 -67.95 -40.74
N SER A 35 -24.32 -67.04 -41.64
CA SER A 35 -23.95 -65.62 -41.54
C SER A 35 -25.07 -64.72 -40.99
N GLY A 36 -26.31 -65.19 -40.99
CA GLY A 36 -27.50 -64.39 -40.66
C GLY A 36 -27.88 -63.36 -41.73
N GLU A 37 -27.11 -63.26 -42.82
CA GLU A 37 -27.33 -62.32 -43.93
C GLU A 37 -27.51 -63.05 -45.26
N VAL A 38 -28.28 -62.46 -46.19
CA VAL A 38 -28.41 -62.99 -47.55
C VAL A 38 -27.09 -62.76 -48.30
N PRO A 39 -26.53 -63.76 -49.00
CA PRO A 39 -25.30 -63.55 -49.77
C PRO A 39 -25.56 -62.61 -50.94
N ASP A 40 -24.60 -61.75 -51.24
CA ASP A 40 -24.65 -60.93 -52.45
C ASP A 40 -24.31 -61.76 -53.69
N ASP A 41 -24.64 -61.23 -54.88
CA ASP A 41 -24.42 -61.93 -56.14
C ASP A 41 -22.93 -62.24 -56.38
N ALA A 42 -22.03 -61.40 -55.84
CA ALA A 42 -20.59 -61.57 -55.94
C ALA A 42 -20.09 -62.74 -55.07
N SER A 43 -20.56 -62.86 -53.83
CA SER A 43 -20.31 -63.98 -52.92
C SER A 43 -20.85 -65.27 -53.50
N MET A 44 -22.08 -65.26 -54.03
CA MET A 44 -22.65 -66.43 -54.70
C MET A 44 -21.81 -66.86 -55.91
N ALA A 45 -21.34 -65.91 -56.71
CA ALA A 45 -20.48 -66.21 -57.85
C ALA A 45 -19.09 -66.72 -57.42
N ARG A 46 -18.50 -66.17 -56.34
CA ARG A 46 -17.23 -66.65 -55.79
C ARG A 46 -17.35 -68.07 -55.26
N MET A 47 -18.34 -68.34 -54.41
CA MET A 47 -18.58 -69.66 -53.86
C MET A 47 -18.84 -70.69 -54.97
N ARG A 48 -19.65 -70.37 -56.00
CA ARG A 48 -19.86 -71.28 -57.14
C ARG A 48 -18.61 -71.53 -57.98
N ARG A 49 -17.72 -70.54 -58.11
CA ARG A 49 -16.42 -70.75 -58.80
C ARG A 49 -15.50 -71.67 -57.99
N VAL A 50 -15.42 -71.45 -56.68
CA VAL A 50 -14.60 -72.28 -55.78
C VAL A 50 -15.16 -73.71 -55.69
N SER A 51 -16.49 -73.86 -55.62
CA SER A 51 -17.13 -75.18 -55.60
C SER A 51 -16.92 -75.95 -56.90
N ALA A 52 -16.97 -75.27 -58.05
CA ALA A 52 -16.66 -75.86 -59.36
C ALA A 52 -15.18 -76.29 -59.47
N ALA A 53 -14.25 -75.47 -58.96
CA ALA A 53 -12.83 -75.80 -58.95
C ALA A 53 -12.50 -77.01 -58.05
N LEU A 54 -13.25 -77.19 -56.97
CA LEU A 54 -13.12 -78.30 -56.03
C LEU A 54 -13.98 -79.53 -56.41
N ASN A 55 -14.72 -79.47 -57.53
CA ASN A 55 -15.65 -80.51 -57.99
C ASN A 55 -16.65 -80.96 -56.90
N LEU A 56 -17.20 -80.00 -56.14
CA LEU A 56 -18.14 -80.31 -55.07
C LEU A 56 -19.52 -80.65 -55.63
N HIS A 57 -20.07 -81.76 -55.17
CA HIS A 57 -21.42 -82.18 -55.53
C HIS A 57 -22.48 -81.49 -54.65
N ASP A 58 -23.73 -81.47 -55.11
CA ASP A 58 -24.84 -80.89 -54.37
C ASP A 58 -24.97 -81.57 -52.99
N ASN A 59 -25.08 -80.77 -51.91
CA ASN A 59 -25.22 -81.21 -50.51
C ASN A 59 -23.99 -81.83 -49.84
N ASP A 60 -22.79 -81.57 -50.36
CA ASP A 60 -21.53 -81.88 -49.65
C ASP A 60 -21.41 -81.07 -48.33
N ALA A 61 -20.85 -81.67 -47.29
CA ALA A 61 -20.50 -80.98 -46.04
C ALA A 61 -19.49 -79.84 -46.29
N LEU A 62 -18.73 -79.88 -47.39
CA LEU A 62 -17.80 -78.80 -47.71
C LEU A 62 -18.50 -77.49 -48.11
N TRP A 63 -19.79 -77.51 -48.48
CA TRP A 63 -20.56 -76.29 -48.73
C TRP A 63 -20.70 -75.42 -47.48
N SER A 64 -20.81 -76.00 -46.29
CA SER A 64 -20.87 -75.22 -45.04
C SER A 64 -19.52 -74.58 -44.72
N VAL A 65 -18.41 -75.27 -44.99
CA VAL A 65 -17.06 -74.71 -44.84
C VAL A 65 -16.86 -73.55 -45.82
N LEU A 66 -17.31 -73.70 -47.06
CA LEU A 66 -17.25 -72.64 -48.06
C LEU A 66 -18.10 -71.41 -47.66
N ALA A 67 -19.29 -71.63 -47.12
CA ALA A 67 -20.14 -70.55 -46.60
C ALA A 67 -19.48 -69.80 -45.42
N VAL A 68 -18.85 -70.52 -44.49
CA VAL A 68 -18.10 -69.93 -43.38
C VAL A 68 -16.90 -69.12 -43.87
N LEU A 69 -16.14 -69.64 -44.83
CA LEU A 69 -14.97 -68.95 -45.39
C LEU A 69 -15.37 -67.67 -46.14
N GLU A 70 -16.44 -67.72 -46.93
CA GLU A 70 -16.98 -66.53 -47.61
C GLU A 70 -17.48 -65.49 -46.60
N TYR A 71 -18.11 -65.94 -45.51
CA TYR A 71 -18.49 -65.05 -44.40
C TYR A 71 -17.28 -64.34 -43.79
N TYR A 72 -16.20 -65.06 -43.47
CA TYR A 72 -14.99 -64.44 -42.94
C TYR A 72 -14.29 -63.53 -43.96
N ALA A 73 -14.24 -63.91 -45.23
CA ALA A 73 -13.68 -63.06 -46.28
C ALA A 73 -14.42 -61.71 -46.34
N ARG A 74 -15.77 -61.75 -46.37
CA ARG A 74 -16.60 -60.54 -46.36
C ARG A 74 -16.44 -59.73 -45.08
N LEU A 75 -16.35 -60.39 -43.93
CA LEU A 75 -16.12 -59.73 -42.65
C LEU A 75 -14.81 -58.94 -42.69
N TYR A 76 -13.72 -59.53 -43.19
CA TYR A 76 -12.43 -58.87 -43.28
C TYR A 76 -12.35 -57.79 -44.37
N GLU A 77 -13.15 -57.87 -45.43
CA GLU A 77 -13.25 -56.79 -46.42
C GLU A 77 -13.93 -55.54 -45.84
N VAL A 78 -15.00 -55.71 -45.06
CA VAL A 78 -15.81 -54.58 -44.57
C VAL A 78 -15.32 -54.04 -43.22
N MET A 79 -14.64 -54.86 -42.41
CA MET A 79 -14.20 -54.46 -41.06
C MET A 79 -13.26 -53.24 -41.04
N PRO A 80 -12.25 -53.10 -41.91
CA PRO A 80 -11.34 -51.95 -41.89
C PRO A 80 -12.06 -50.62 -42.10
N ASP A 81 -13.05 -50.58 -42.99
CA ASP A 81 -13.84 -49.38 -43.24
C ASP A 81 -14.79 -49.08 -42.07
N ARG A 82 -15.37 -50.10 -41.42
CA ARG A 82 -16.15 -49.92 -40.18
C ARG A 82 -15.29 -49.34 -39.06
N ILE A 83 -14.07 -49.84 -38.88
CA ILE A 83 -13.11 -49.32 -37.89
C ILE A 83 -12.75 -47.87 -38.22
N ARG A 84 -12.46 -47.55 -39.49
CA ARG A 84 -12.16 -46.17 -39.90
C ARG A 84 -13.32 -45.23 -39.61
N LYS A 85 -14.54 -45.61 -39.97
CA LYS A 85 -15.74 -44.78 -39.75
C LYS A 85 -16.02 -44.53 -38.26
N VAL A 86 -15.88 -45.56 -37.42
CA VAL A 86 -16.04 -45.40 -35.96
C VAL A 86 -14.88 -44.59 -35.37
N GLY A 87 -13.66 -44.81 -35.85
CA GLY A 87 -12.46 -44.10 -35.41
C GLY A 87 -12.46 -42.62 -35.78
N GLU A 88 -12.85 -42.25 -37.00
CA GLU A 88 -12.97 -40.86 -37.43
C GLU A 88 -13.95 -40.10 -36.55
N GLY A 89 -15.15 -40.65 -36.32
CA GLY A 89 -16.15 -40.04 -35.45
C GLY A 89 -15.64 -39.84 -34.02
N GLY A 90 -15.00 -40.84 -33.42
CA GLY A 90 -14.46 -40.76 -32.05
C GLY A 90 -13.23 -39.85 -31.91
N LEU A 91 -12.36 -39.81 -32.92
CA LEU A 91 -11.19 -38.94 -32.91
C LEU A 91 -11.57 -37.48 -33.11
N ASP A 92 -12.56 -37.19 -33.94
CA ASP A 92 -13.00 -35.83 -34.17
C ASP A 92 -13.75 -35.26 -32.96
N THR A 93 -14.54 -36.07 -32.24
CA THR A 93 -15.12 -35.66 -30.95
C THR A 93 -14.03 -35.41 -29.91
N MET A 94 -13.06 -36.32 -29.77
CA MET A 94 -11.94 -36.12 -28.85
C MET A 94 -11.12 -34.87 -29.18
N ARG A 95 -10.89 -34.57 -30.46
CA ARG A 95 -10.19 -33.35 -30.89
C ARG A 95 -11.00 -32.10 -30.57
N ALA A 96 -12.33 -32.13 -30.74
CA ALA A 96 -13.19 -31.02 -30.41
C ALA A 96 -13.18 -30.74 -28.90
N GLU A 97 -13.35 -31.78 -28.07
CA GLU A 97 -13.27 -31.68 -26.61
C GLU A 97 -11.90 -31.20 -26.14
N ALA A 98 -10.80 -31.69 -26.73
CA ALA A 98 -9.45 -31.25 -26.40
C ALA A 98 -9.23 -29.76 -26.74
N ARG A 99 -9.78 -29.28 -27.86
CA ARG A 99 -9.72 -27.86 -28.24
C ARG A 99 -10.53 -27.00 -27.27
N GLU A 100 -11.74 -27.41 -26.94
CA GLU A 100 -12.59 -26.71 -25.98
C GLU A 100 -11.92 -26.63 -24.60
N ALA A 101 -11.37 -27.75 -24.11
CA ALA A 101 -10.63 -27.77 -22.85
C ALA A 101 -9.39 -26.84 -22.88
N ALA A 102 -8.66 -26.83 -23.99
CA ALA A 102 -7.52 -25.92 -24.18
C ALA A 102 -7.96 -24.45 -24.19
N ASP A 103 -9.06 -24.12 -24.85
CA ASP A 103 -9.59 -22.75 -24.92
C ASP A 103 -10.06 -22.28 -23.53
N VAL A 104 -10.75 -23.14 -22.77
CA VAL A 104 -11.15 -22.86 -21.38
C VAL A 104 -9.92 -22.63 -20.51
N LEU A 105 -8.90 -23.49 -20.62
CA LEU A 105 -7.66 -23.34 -19.86
C LEU A 105 -6.93 -22.03 -20.21
N MET A 106 -6.86 -21.69 -21.50
CA MET A 106 -6.27 -20.42 -21.94
C MET A 106 -7.06 -19.22 -21.43
N ALA A 107 -8.39 -19.27 -21.41
CA ALA A 107 -9.22 -18.22 -20.84
C ALA A 107 -8.96 -18.05 -19.34
N GLN A 108 -8.90 -19.15 -18.59
CA GLN A 108 -8.56 -19.13 -17.16
C GLN A 108 -7.15 -18.57 -16.90
N HIS A 109 -6.15 -18.94 -17.72
CA HIS A 109 -4.81 -18.37 -17.60
C HIS A 109 -4.80 -16.87 -17.86
N ARG A 110 -5.51 -16.38 -18.90
CA ARG A 110 -5.61 -14.94 -19.17
C ARG A 110 -6.30 -14.19 -18.03
N ASP A 111 -7.36 -14.75 -17.46
CA ASP A 111 -8.05 -14.18 -16.30
C ASP A 111 -7.14 -14.12 -15.06
N ALA A 112 -6.42 -15.21 -14.76
CA ALA A 112 -5.47 -15.25 -13.66
C ALA A 112 -4.34 -14.21 -13.83
N LEU A 113 -3.82 -14.05 -15.05
CA LEU A 113 -2.83 -13.01 -15.37
C LEU A 113 -3.40 -11.60 -15.22
N ALA A 114 -4.66 -11.37 -15.61
CA ALA A 114 -5.33 -10.09 -15.42
C ALA A 114 -5.49 -9.76 -13.93
N ARG A 115 -5.90 -10.73 -13.11
CA ARG A 115 -5.98 -10.56 -11.65
C ARG A 115 -4.63 -10.28 -11.02
N CYS A 116 -3.58 -11.01 -11.41
CA CYS A 116 -2.22 -10.78 -10.95
C CYS A 116 -1.74 -9.35 -11.29
N LYS A 117 -1.98 -8.91 -12.53
CA LYS A 117 -1.65 -7.55 -12.96
C LYS A 117 -2.34 -6.49 -12.10
N GLU A 118 -3.61 -6.71 -11.76
CA GLU A 118 -4.35 -5.77 -10.92
C GLU A 118 -3.82 -5.73 -9.49
N THR A 119 -3.44 -6.88 -8.92
CA THR A 119 -2.79 -6.91 -7.60
C THR A 119 -1.43 -6.22 -7.59
N ILE A 120 -0.65 -6.33 -8.68
CA ILE A 120 0.63 -5.63 -8.82
C ILE A 120 0.40 -4.12 -8.87
N ARG A 121 -0.56 -3.64 -9.65
CA ARG A 121 -0.91 -2.21 -9.71
C ARG A 121 -1.36 -1.66 -8.37
N LEU A 122 -2.16 -2.43 -7.64
CA LEU A 122 -2.58 -2.05 -6.29
C LEU A 122 -1.36 -1.95 -5.35
N ALA A 123 -0.45 -2.92 -5.40
CA ALA A 123 0.77 -2.89 -4.62
C ALA A 123 1.68 -1.70 -4.99
N GLU A 124 1.85 -1.41 -6.28
CA GLU A 124 2.59 -0.23 -6.77
C GLU A 124 1.99 1.07 -6.22
N HIS A 125 0.66 1.21 -6.29
CA HIS A 125 -0.03 2.38 -5.74
C HIS A 125 0.20 2.54 -4.23
N MET A 126 0.06 1.46 -3.47
CA MET A 126 0.30 1.48 -2.01
C MET A 126 1.76 1.82 -1.68
N ILE A 127 2.73 1.29 -2.43
CA ILE A 127 4.15 1.59 -2.24
C ILE A 127 4.40 3.08 -2.45
N HIS A 128 3.85 3.66 -3.51
CA HIS A 128 4.06 5.07 -3.81
C HIS A 128 3.41 5.97 -2.76
N GLU A 129 2.20 5.65 -2.33
CA GLU A 129 1.53 6.35 -1.23
C GLU A 129 2.32 6.25 0.08
N HIS A 130 2.84 5.06 0.40
CA HIS A 130 3.69 4.87 1.57
C HIS A 130 4.98 5.68 1.48
N GLU A 131 5.64 5.72 0.32
CA GLU A 131 6.85 6.50 0.08
C GLU A 131 6.62 8.00 0.32
N GLU A 132 5.51 8.54 -0.20
CA GLU A 132 5.11 9.94 0.03
C GLU A 132 4.85 10.22 1.52
N ARG A 133 4.08 9.36 2.19
CA ARG A 133 3.82 9.49 3.64
C ARG A 133 5.10 9.40 4.46
N TYR A 134 6.02 8.49 4.11
CA TYR A 134 7.32 8.36 4.78
C TYR A 134 8.17 9.61 4.59
N ARG A 135 8.24 10.16 3.37
CA ARG A 135 8.96 11.41 3.11
C ARG A 135 8.37 12.58 3.90
N ALA A 136 7.04 12.71 3.93
CA ALA A 136 6.37 13.75 4.70
C ALA A 136 6.61 13.60 6.22
N ALA A 137 6.55 12.37 6.74
CA ALA A 137 6.82 12.09 8.15
C ALA A 137 8.28 12.40 8.52
N LEU A 138 9.25 12.03 7.67
CA LEU A 138 10.66 12.35 7.87
C LEU A 138 10.91 13.87 7.85
N ALA A 139 10.29 14.59 6.91
CA ALA A 139 10.38 16.04 6.86
C ALA A 139 9.82 16.70 8.14
N GLY A 140 8.63 16.27 8.58
CA GLY A 140 8.01 16.79 9.81
C GLY A 140 8.80 16.47 11.07
N LEU A 141 9.38 15.28 11.18
CA LEU A 141 10.26 14.94 12.31
C LEU A 141 11.54 15.78 12.32
N ASN A 142 12.13 16.02 11.15
CA ASN A 142 13.32 16.85 11.04
C ASN A 142 13.02 18.31 11.41
N GLU A 143 11.91 18.86 10.92
CA GLU A 143 11.45 20.22 11.27
C GLU A 143 11.21 20.35 12.78
N ALA A 144 10.45 19.43 13.39
CA ALA A 144 10.22 19.44 14.83
C ALA A 144 11.51 19.30 15.66
N ALA A 145 12.46 18.46 15.20
CA ALA A 145 13.76 18.33 15.86
C ALA A 145 14.59 19.62 15.76
N LEU A 146 14.58 20.28 14.60
CA LEU A 146 15.24 21.56 14.40
C LEU A 146 14.63 22.65 15.29
N ASP A 147 13.31 22.73 15.40
CA ASP A 147 12.62 23.70 16.27
C ASP A 147 13.02 23.51 17.74
N VAL A 148 13.04 22.27 18.23
CA VAL A 148 13.47 21.99 19.62
C VAL A 148 14.94 22.36 19.83
N LEU A 149 15.80 22.11 18.84
CA LEU A 149 17.21 22.50 18.91
C LEU A 149 17.40 24.02 18.91
N VAL A 150 16.65 24.73 18.05
CA VAL A 150 16.67 26.20 17.98
C VAL A 150 16.16 26.80 19.28
N ASP A 151 15.05 26.32 19.83
CA ASP A 151 14.48 26.82 21.09
C ASP A 151 15.44 26.56 22.27
N ARG A 152 16.04 25.37 22.34
CA ARG A 152 17.05 25.04 23.36
C ARG A 152 18.30 25.91 23.22
N ALA A 153 18.77 26.15 21.99
CA ALA A 153 19.91 27.03 21.73
C ALA A 153 19.60 28.47 22.12
N ALA A 154 18.43 28.99 21.74
CA ALA A 154 17.95 30.32 22.09
C ALA A 154 17.85 30.50 23.61
N ASN A 155 17.24 29.55 24.33
CA ASN A 155 17.13 29.57 25.78
C ASN A 155 18.52 29.54 26.45
N ARG A 156 19.47 28.76 25.91
CA ARG A 156 20.85 28.72 26.44
C ARG A 156 21.58 30.04 26.21
N ILE A 157 21.46 30.64 25.02
CA ILE A 157 22.05 31.94 24.70
C ILE A 157 21.44 33.02 25.58
N ALA A 158 20.11 33.05 25.73
CA ALA A 158 19.40 34.00 26.58
C ALA A 158 19.86 33.90 28.04
N ARG A 159 20.02 32.69 28.59
CA ARG A 159 20.55 32.52 29.95
C ARG A 159 21.99 33.00 30.10
N VAL A 160 22.88 32.68 29.14
CA VAL A 160 24.29 33.13 29.21
C VAL A 160 24.38 34.65 29.09
N ALA A 161 23.64 35.25 28.15
CA ALA A 161 23.58 36.69 27.96
C ALA A 161 22.97 37.39 29.20
N GLY A 162 21.85 36.87 29.72
CA GLY A 162 21.20 37.38 30.92
C GLY A 162 22.11 37.33 32.16
N ASN A 163 22.81 36.20 32.38
CA ASN A 163 23.76 36.07 33.48
C ASN A 163 24.92 37.06 33.37
N ARG A 164 25.44 37.30 32.15
CA ARG A 164 26.49 38.30 31.91
C ARG A 164 26.01 39.72 32.17
N LEU A 165 24.84 40.08 31.65
CA LEU A 165 24.24 41.40 31.86
C LEU A 165 23.97 41.65 33.35
N MET A 166 23.37 40.69 34.04
CA MET A 166 23.15 40.79 35.49
C MET A 166 24.46 40.93 36.27
N GLY A 167 25.53 40.21 35.88
CA GLY A 167 26.86 40.40 36.45
C GLY A 167 27.38 41.83 36.31
N VAL A 168 27.26 42.42 35.11
CA VAL A 168 27.65 43.81 34.85
C VAL A 168 26.79 44.79 35.68
N PHE A 169 25.46 44.59 35.71
CA PHE A 169 24.56 45.44 36.50
C PHE A 169 24.87 45.38 37.99
N VAL A 170 25.16 44.20 38.55
CA VAL A 170 25.51 44.04 39.97
C VAL A 170 26.83 44.76 40.30
N ILE A 171 27.83 44.69 39.41
CA ILE A 171 29.09 45.40 39.59
C ILE A 171 28.87 46.92 39.52
N ALA A 172 28.13 47.40 38.52
CA ALA A 172 27.81 48.82 38.38
C ALA A 172 27.00 49.35 39.56
N ALA A 173 26.03 48.58 40.08
CA ALA A 173 25.26 48.94 41.25
C ALA A 173 26.11 49.01 42.53
N ARG A 174 27.07 48.09 42.69
CA ARG A 174 28.03 48.14 43.81
C ARG A 174 28.94 49.37 43.74
N GLU A 175 29.47 49.68 42.56
CA GLU A 175 30.27 50.87 42.31
C GLU A 175 29.47 52.16 42.59
N GLN A 176 28.23 52.23 42.12
CA GLN A 176 27.36 53.37 42.36
C GLN A 176 27.02 53.53 43.84
N ARG A 177 26.79 52.42 44.55
CA ARG A 177 26.57 52.44 46.00
C ARG A 177 27.81 52.93 46.76
N ALA A 178 29.01 52.46 46.39
CA ALA A 178 30.26 52.94 46.98
C ALA A 178 30.48 54.44 46.74
N ARG A 179 30.12 54.97 45.57
CA ARG A 179 30.16 56.41 45.29
C ARG A 179 29.16 57.20 46.13
N LEU A 180 27.95 56.69 46.31
CA LEU A 180 26.95 57.33 47.17
C LEU A 180 27.41 57.33 48.63
N ASP A 181 27.91 56.21 49.15
CA ASP A 181 28.44 56.11 50.52
C ASP A 181 29.62 57.08 50.72
N GLY A 182 30.51 57.20 49.73
CA GLY A 182 31.60 58.19 49.75
C GLY A 182 31.11 59.64 49.75
N ALA A 183 30.06 59.95 48.97
CA ALA A 183 29.45 61.28 48.94
C ALA A 183 28.76 61.61 50.27
N VAL A 184 28.05 60.66 50.87
CA VAL A 184 27.42 60.80 52.20
C VAL A 184 28.50 61.05 53.26
N ALA A 185 29.57 60.26 53.27
CA ALA A 185 30.66 60.44 54.23
C ALA A 185 31.40 61.79 54.06
N ALA A 186 31.49 62.33 52.84
CA ALA A 186 32.01 63.67 52.60
C ALA A 186 31.04 64.75 53.11
N PHE A 187 29.74 64.55 52.91
CA PHE A 187 28.69 65.43 53.43
C PHE A 187 28.72 65.46 54.96
N GLU A 188 28.81 64.30 55.62
CA GLU A 188 28.93 64.20 57.08
C GLU A 188 30.18 64.92 57.61
N ARG A 189 31.32 64.77 56.92
CA ARG A 189 32.54 65.50 57.28
C ARG A 189 32.35 67.01 57.15
N ALA A 190 31.74 67.48 56.06
CA ALA A 190 31.46 68.89 55.85
C ALA A 190 30.47 69.44 56.90
N THR A 191 29.44 68.67 57.29
CA THR A 191 28.50 69.08 58.34
C THR A 191 29.18 69.12 59.70
N LEU A 192 30.01 68.13 60.03
CA LEU A 192 30.77 68.12 61.28
C LEU A 192 31.80 69.27 61.34
N GLU A 193 32.44 69.60 60.23
CA GLU A 193 33.35 70.76 60.13
C GLU A 193 32.59 72.09 60.27
N ALA A 194 31.43 72.22 59.62
CA ALA A 194 30.56 73.39 59.76
C ALA A 194 30.04 73.54 61.20
N GLU A 195 29.68 72.44 61.87
CA GLU A 195 29.32 72.44 63.29
C GLU A 195 30.48 72.88 64.17
N ARG A 196 31.69 72.36 63.94
CA ARG A 196 32.90 72.81 64.68
C ARG A 196 33.19 74.28 64.45
N GLN A 197 33.04 74.78 63.23
CA GLN A 197 33.23 76.19 62.91
C GLN A 197 32.14 77.06 63.54
N ALA A 198 30.89 76.61 63.55
CA ALA A 198 29.79 77.29 64.24
C ALA A 198 30.00 77.33 65.76
N GLN A 199 30.47 76.24 66.36
CA GLN A 199 30.83 76.17 67.77
C GLN A 199 32.02 77.09 68.11
N ALA A 200 33.06 77.11 67.28
CA ALA A 200 34.19 78.03 67.45
C ALA A 200 33.74 79.50 67.30
N GLY A 201 32.85 79.79 66.35
CA GLY A 201 32.23 81.11 66.19
C GLY A 201 31.40 81.54 67.39
N ALA A 202 30.61 80.62 67.96
CA ALA A 202 29.83 80.84 69.17
C ALA A 202 30.73 81.15 70.38
N GLN A 203 31.82 80.40 70.57
CA GLN A 203 32.79 80.66 71.65
C GLN A 203 33.50 82.01 71.52
N ILE A 204 33.86 82.41 70.29
CA ILE A 204 34.45 83.72 70.02
C ILE A 204 33.46 84.85 70.34
N LEU A 205 32.18 84.67 69.97
CA LEU A 205 31.12 85.61 70.29
C LEU A 205 30.88 85.71 71.79
N GLU A 206 30.84 84.61 72.53
CA GLU A 206 30.74 84.61 74.00
C GLU A 206 31.93 85.35 74.64
N CYS A 207 33.15 85.12 74.16
CA CYS A 207 34.34 85.83 74.64
C CYS A 207 34.26 87.34 74.36
N ARG A 208 33.76 87.75 73.20
CA ARG A 208 33.53 89.17 72.87
C ARG A 208 32.44 89.78 73.73
N TYR A 209 31.34 89.06 73.95
CA TYR A 209 30.25 89.48 74.83
C TYR A 209 30.74 89.72 76.25
N TRP A 210 31.50 88.78 76.82
CA TRP A 210 32.08 88.93 78.16
C TRP A 210 33.07 90.09 78.27
N ARG A 211 33.88 90.33 77.23
CA ARG A 211 34.78 91.51 77.19
C ARG A 211 34.02 92.82 77.10
N ALA A 212 33.00 92.90 76.25
CA ALA A 212 32.16 94.10 76.13
C ALA A 212 31.37 94.39 77.41
N LEU A 213 30.86 93.35 78.08
CA LEU A 213 30.17 93.47 79.36
C LEU A 213 31.11 93.98 80.46
N ARG A 214 32.35 93.48 80.52
CA ARG A 214 33.36 93.99 81.47
C ARG A 214 33.77 95.43 81.17
N ALA A 215 33.93 95.79 79.90
CA ALA A 215 34.29 97.15 79.50
C ALA A 215 33.19 98.17 79.86
N THR A 216 31.93 97.81 79.66
CA THR A 216 30.78 98.67 80.02
C THR A 216 30.62 98.80 81.53
N LEU A 217 30.82 97.73 82.30
CA LEU A 217 30.84 97.80 83.78
C LEU A 217 32.00 98.65 84.31
N ALA A 218 33.19 98.54 83.71
CA ALA A 218 34.34 99.37 84.07
C ALA A 218 34.09 100.86 83.78
N LEU A 219 33.51 101.18 82.61
CA LEU A 219 33.10 102.55 82.26
C LEU A 219 32.02 103.09 83.22
N GLY A 220 31.04 102.26 83.56
CA GLY A 220 30.02 102.60 84.57
C GLY A 220 30.62 102.93 85.93
N LEU A 221 31.61 102.14 86.37
CA LEU A 221 32.35 102.38 87.61
C LEU A 221 33.19 103.67 87.55
N THR A 222 33.83 103.99 86.42
CA THR A 222 34.57 105.25 86.28
C THR A 222 33.67 106.47 86.29
N VAL A 223 32.46 106.38 85.71
CA VAL A 223 31.47 107.46 85.76
C VAL A 223 30.93 107.64 87.17
N LEU A 224 30.67 106.55 87.89
CA LEU A 224 30.26 106.60 89.30
C LEU A 224 31.35 107.17 90.21
N ALA A 225 32.61 106.79 90.01
CA ALA A 225 33.75 107.36 90.75
C ALA A 225 33.94 108.85 90.42
N GLY A 226 33.75 109.24 89.16
CA GLY A 226 33.73 110.64 88.74
C GLY A 226 32.60 111.44 89.39
N ALA A 227 31.38 110.90 89.44
CA ALA A 227 30.24 111.52 90.10
C ALA A 227 30.45 111.65 91.63
N ALA A 228 31.04 110.63 92.27
CA ALA A 228 31.41 110.67 93.68
C ALA A 228 32.51 111.71 93.96
N ALA A 229 33.52 111.83 93.09
CA ALA A 229 34.56 112.85 93.22
C ALA A 229 34.00 114.27 93.06
N ILE A 230 33.05 114.48 92.14
CA ILE A 230 32.37 115.77 91.97
C ILE A 230 31.47 116.10 93.18
N ALA A 231 30.78 115.10 93.74
CA ALA A 231 29.99 115.28 94.96
C ALA A 231 30.87 115.63 96.18
N VAL A 232 32.05 115.02 96.31
CA VAL A 232 33.03 115.34 97.36
C VAL A 232 33.64 116.74 97.16
N TRP A 233 33.93 117.13 95.91
CA TRP A 233 34.45 118.46 95.59
C TRP A 233 33.43 119.58 95.90
N LEU A 234 32.15 119.33 95.64
CA LEU A 234 31.06 120.25 96.00
C LEU A 234 30.78 120.33 97.50
N ALA A 235 31.10 119.27 98.28
CA ALA A 235 30.94 119.26 99.73
C ALA A 235 32.05 120.04 100.46
N VAL A 236 33.27 120.08 99.91
CA VAL A 236 34.42 120.80 100.50
C VAL A 236 34.37 122.31 100.26
N TRP A 237 33.69 122.79 99.22
CA TRP A 237 33.60 124.24 98.94
C TRP A 237 32.51 124.97 99.73
N ARG A 238 31.85 124.29 100.68
CA ARG A 238 30.66 124.80 101.39
C ARG A 238 30.73 124.68 102.93
N GLY A 239 31.89 124.39 103.50
CA GLY A 239 32.17 124.43 104.95
C GLY A 239 33.47 125.15 105.21
#